data_AF-A0A954T9D8-F1
#
_entry.id   AF-A0A954T9D8-F1
#
_cell.length_a   1.000
_cell.length_b   1.000
_cell.length_c   1.000
_cell.angle_alpha   90.00
_cell.angle_beta   90.00
_cell.angle_gamma   90.00
#
_symmetry.space_group_name_H-M   'P 1'
#
loop_
_entity.id
_entity.type
_entity.pdbx_description
1 polymer ?
#
loop_
_entity_poly.entity_id
_entity_poly.type
_entity_poly.pdbx_seq_one_letter_code
_entity_poly.pdbx_strand_id
1 'polypeptide(L)'
;MRNCLICLMLLSAGSSYLSSPPVAEAADLTTEQRRELSQIRKDLGGVSSLIRRKKLDEAAEVVAEAEKKISAIMAAAGVDENDRQIASALRLLTTRKSLMARATGNNPDAVSFENDVAPILAKNCLNCHGNRASGGLSLETFAGMQKGGRSGPLLQIGNA
;
A
#
# COMPACT_ATOMS: atom_id res chain seq x y z
N MET A 1 83.05 21.93 0.73
CA MET A 1 82.82 23.39 0.68
C MET A 1 81.32 23.63 0.55
N ARG A 2 80.77 24.61 1.31
CA ARG A 2 79.35 25.07 1.42
C ARG A 2 78.48 24.17 2.31
N ASN A 3 78.33 24.37 3.63
CA ASN A 3 78.21 25.57 4.51
C ASN A 3 76.79 26.16 4.61
N CYS A 4 76.39 26.47 5.86
CA CYS A 4 75.18 27.15 6.39
C CYS A 4 73.91 26.28 6.49
N LEU A 5 73.42 25.82 7.66
CA LEU A 5 73.29 26.40 9.02
C LEU A 5 72.40 27.66 9.06
N ILE A 6 71.36 27.57 9.91
CA ILE A 6 70.52 28.63 10.50
C ILE A 6 69.23 29.01 9.71
N CYS A 7 68.07 28.62 10.25
CA CYS A 7 67.10 29.61 10.77
C CYS A 7 66.04 28.95 11.65
N LEU A 8 66.29 29.00 12.96
CA LEU A 8 65.35 28.78 14.05
C LEU A 8 64.64 30.12 14.32
N MET A 9 63.34 30.22 13.99
CA MET A 9 62.41 31.28 14.42
C MET A 9 61.05 30.59 14.59
N LEU A 10 60.67 30.16 15.79
CA LEU A 10 59.87 30.92 16.78
C LEU A 10 58.57 31.51 16.21
N LEU A 11 57.46 30.99 16.74
CA LEU A 11 56.18 31.63 17.03
C LEU A 11 55.42 32.31 15.87
N SER A 12 54.31 31.69 15.47
CA SER A 12 53.00 32.33 15.70
C SER A 12 51.88 31.32 15.50
N ALA A 13 51.07 31.19 16.54
CA ALA A 13 49.82 30.45 16.54
C ALA A 13 48.87 31.04 15.49
N GLY A 14 48.73 30.34 14.37
CA GLY A 14 47.59 30.48 13.49
C GLY A 14 46.60 29.38 13.84
N SER A 15 45.69 29.65 14.78
CA SER A 15 44.43 28.91 14.91
C SER A 15 43.65 29.11 13.61
N SER A 16 43.99 28.32 12.60
CA SER A 16 43.15 28.07 11.47
C SER A 16 41.93 27.36 12.03
N TYR A 17 40.87 28.15 12.24
CA TYR A 17 39.52 27.71 12.43
C TYR A 17 39.27 26.50 11.51
N LEU A 18 39.18 25.31 12.11
CA LEU A 18 38.41 24.23 11.52
C LEU A 18 36.96 24.71 11.54
N SER A 19 36.59 25.49 10.53
CA SER A 19 35.21 25.51 10.07
C SER A 19 34.97 24.12 9.51
N SER A 20 34.55 23.19 10.38
CA SER A 20 34.02 21.92 9.93
C SER A 20 33.00 22.21 8.82
N PRO A 21 33.14 21.62 7.62
CA PRO A 21 32.06 21.66 6.65
C PRO A 21 30.81 21.06 7.33
N PRO A 22 29.59 21.54 7.00
CA PRO A 22 28.39 20.85 7.44
C PRO A 22 28.52 19.40 6.98
N VAL A 23 28.50 18.49 7.95
CA VAL A 23 28.50 17.06 7.66
C VAL A 23 27.32 16.85 6.73
N ALA A 24 27.59 16.37 5.51
CA ALA A 24 26.55 15.89 4.63
C ALA A 24 25.80 14.78 5.40
N GLU A 25 24.63 15.13 5.92
CA GLU A 25 23.75 14.27 6.71
C GLU A 25 23.31 13.10 5.80
N ALA A 26 23.98 11.98 5.94
CA ALA A 26 23.71 10.77 5.18
C ALA A 26 22.49 10.05 5.78
N ALA A 27 21.49 9.79 4.93
CA ALA A 27 20.53 8.67 5.00
C ALA A 27 19.63 8.52 6.25
N ASP A 28 19.66 9.43 7.23
CA ASP A 28 18.83 9.32 8.44
C ASP A 28 17.63 10.29 8.38
N LEU A 29 16.42 9.79 8.65
CA LEU A 29 15.23 10.63 8.71
C LEU A 29 15.37 11.74 9.75
N THR A 30 14.98 12.96 9.41
CA THR A 30 14.89 14.08 10.35
C THR A 30 13.84 13.82 11.45
N THR A 31 13.92 14.53 12.57
CA THR A 31 12.95 14.43 13.68
C THR A 31 11.51 14.68 13.21
N GLU A 32 11.31 15.67 12.33
CA GLU A 32 9.98 15.98 11.78
C GLU A 32 9.47 14.85 10.88
N GLN A 33 10.31 14.30 9.99
CA GLN A 33 9.93 13.15 9.16
C GLN A 33 9.59 11.91 10.01
N ARG A 34 10.31 11.66 11.11
CA ARG A 34 9.99 10.55 12.03
C ARG A 34 8.65 10.76 12.73
N ARG A 35 8.34 12.01 13.11
CA ARG A 35 7.04 12.38 13.70
C ARG A 35 5.91 12.21 12.70
N GLU A 36 6.10 12.66 11.47
CA GLU A 36 5.13 12.50 10.38
C GLU A 36 4.88 11.02 10.09
N LEU A 37 5.94 10.21 9.97
CA LEU A 37 5.83 8.77 9.77
C LEU A 37 5.08 8.06 10.91
N SER A 38 5.27 8.51 12.15
CA SER A 38 4.51 8.02 13.31
C SER A 38 3.02 8.34 13.20
N GLN A 39 2.67 9.55 12.74
CA GLN A 39 1.29 9.94 12.51
C GLN A 39 0.65 9.10 11.39
N ILE A 40 1.36 8.91 10.27
CA ILE A 40 0.90 8.06 9.16
C ILE A 40 0.58 6.65 9.64
N ARG A 41 1.43 6.04 10.47
CA ARG A 41 1.15 4.70 11.03
C ARG A 41 -0.12 4.67 11.88
N LYS A 42 -0.41 5.73 12.66
CA LYS A 42 -1.65 5.84 13.45
C LYS A 42 -2.87 5.96 12.54
N ASP A 43 -2.80 6.80 11.52
CA ASP A 43 -3.90 7.03 10.58
C ASP A 43 -4.21 5.74 9.80
N LEU A 44 -3.17 5.05 9.31
CA LEU A 44 -3.31 3.73 8.68
C LEU A 44 -3.92 2.67 9.62
N GLY A 45 -3.69 2.78 10.93
CA GLY A 45 -4.34 1.94 11.95
C GLY A 45 -5.86 2.11 11.98
N GLY A 46 -6.37 3.30 11.65
CA GLY A 46 -7.80 3.62 11.60
C GLY A 46 -8.55 3.05 10.39
N VAL A 47 -7.84 2.72 9.30
CA VAL A 47 -8.43 2.26 8.02
C VAL A 47 -9.36 1.06 8.21
N SER A 48 -8.97 0.06 9.00
CA SER A 48 -9.82 -1.12 9.26
C SER A 48 -11.14 -0.76 9.97
N SER A 49 -11.14 0.26 10.81
CA SER A 49 -12.36 0.75 11.48
C SER A 49 -13.26 1.52 10.52
N LEU A 50 -12.69 2.33 9.62
CA LEU A 50 -13.46 3.01 8.57
C LEU A 50 -14.16 2.02 7.64
N ILE A 51 -13.44 0.96 7.22
CA ILE A 51 -14.00 -0.13 6.41
C ILE A 51 -15.17 -0.82 7.11
N ARG A 52 -15.00 -1.21 8.38
CA ARG A 52 -16.08 -1.86 9.16
C ARG A 52 -17.31 -0.96 9.33
N ARG A 53 -17.10 0.36 9.38
CA ARG A 53 -18.16 1.37 9.43
C ARG A 53 -18.71 1.75 8.05
N LYS A 54 -18.29 1.05 6.99
CA LYS A 54 -18.69 1.28 5.58
C LYS A 54 -18.31 2.67 5.04
N LYS A 55 -17.36 3.36 5.67
CA LYS A 55 -16.82 4.66 5.24
C LYS A 55 -15.65 4.41 4.28
N LEU A 56 -15.95 3.90 3.09
CA LEU A 56 -14.92 3.47 2.13
C LEU A 56 -14.18 4.67 1.50
N ASP A 57 -14.87 5.77 1.25
CA ASP A 57 -14.27 6.97 0.67
C ASP A 57 -13.25 7.59 1.64
N GLU A 58 -13.64 7.80 2.89
CA GLU A 58 -12.74 8.28 3.96
C GLU A 58 -11.52 7.33 4.13
N ALA A 59 -11.73 6.02 4.04
CA ALA A 59 -10.65 5.05 4.15
C ALA A 59 -9.67 5.12 2.96
N ALA A 60 -10.21 5.32 1.74
CA ALA A 60 -9.43 5.47 0.52
C ALA A 60 -8.58 6.75 0.55
N GLU A 61 -9.16 7.87 1.02
CA GLU A 61 -8.45 9.14 1.20
C GLU A 61 -7.27 8.98 2.17
N VAL A 62 -7.49 8.33 3.32
CA VAL A 62 -6.41 8.08 4.30
C VAL A 62 -5.27 7.27 3.69
N VAL A 63 -5.57 6.23 2.90
CA VAL A 63 -4.54 5.40 2.26
C VAL A 63 -3.80 6.16 1.16
N ALA A 64 -4.50 6.95 0.35
CA ALA A 64 -3.90 7.77 -0.70
C ALA A 64 -2.98 8.86 -0.13
N GLU A 65 -3.44 9.53 0.93
CA GLU A 65 -2.66 10.57 1.60
C GLU A 65 -1.43 9.98 2.31
N ALA A 66 -1.56 8.80 2.94
CA ALA A 66 -0.44 8.09 3.53
C ALA A 66 0.62 7.69 2.49
N GLU A 67 0.20 7.19 1.33
CA GLU A 67 1.10 6.87 0.21
C GLU A 67 1.87 8.10 -0.26
N LYS A 68 1.15 9.19 -0.52
CA LYS A 68 1.75 10.45 -0.96
C LYS A 68 2.79 10.95 0.05
N LYS A 69 2.45 10.99 1.33
CA LYS A 69 3.39 11.42 2.39
C LYS A 69 4.60 10.51 2.53
N ILE A 70 4.40 9.18 2.52
CA ILE A 70 5.53 8.24 2.59
C ILE A 70 6.47 8.43 1.40
N SER A 71 5.93 8.57 0.18
CA SER A 71 6.75 8.80 -1.02
C SER A 71 7.51 10.14 -0.96
N ALA A 72 6.90 11.19 -0.40
CA ALA A 72 7.54 12.48 -0.20
C ALA A 72 8.68 12.40 0.85
N ILE A 73 8.47 11.68 1.96
CA ILE A 73 9.51 11.44 2.97
C ILE A 73 10.67 10.67 2.37
N MET A 74 10.40 9.62 1.58
CA MET A 74 11.43 8.83 0.89
C MET A 74 12.27 9.70 -0.04
N ALA A 75 11.61 10.51 -0.88
CA ALA A 75 12.29 11.41 -1.81
C ALA A 75 13.11 12.49 -1.09
N ALA A 76 12.57 13.07 -0.02
CA ALA A 76 13.25 14.12 0.73
C ALA A 76 14.44 13.61 1.54
N ALA A 77 14.37 12.39 2.08
CA ALA A 77 15.45 11.79 2.85
C ALA A 77 16.45 10.98 2.00
N GLY A 78 16.16 10.74 0.71
CA GLY A 78 17.01 9.94 -0.17
C GLY A 78 17.12 8.48 0.26
N VAL A 79 16.09 7.95 0.91
CA VAL A 79 16.04 6.57 1.42
C VAL A 79 15.22 5.68 0.49
N ASP A 80 15.63 4.41 0.38
CA ASP A 80 14.92 3.42 -0.42
C ASP A 80 13.80 2.72 0.35
N GLU A 81 13.02 1.91 -0.36
CA GLU A 81 11.87 1.18 0.19
C GLU A 81 12.25 0.09 1.22
N ASN A 82 13.49 -0.40 1.20
CA ASN A 82 13.99 -1.40 2.13
C ASN A 82 14.71 -0.78 3.34
N ASP A 83 14.81 0.55 3.42
CA ASP A 83 15.41 1.22 4.56
C ASP A 83 14.69 0.84 5.87
N ARG A 84 15.46 0.53 6.91
CA ARG A 84 14.93 0.07 8.21
C ARG A 84 13.92 1.04 8.83
N GLN A 85 14.05 2.34 8.56
CA GLN A 85 13.23 3.39 9.13
C GLN A 85 11.84 3.45 8.46
N ILE A 86 11.75 3.11 7.18
CA ILE A 86 10.52 3.22 6.37
C ILE A 86 9.86 1.87 6.09
N ALA A 87 10.62 0.77 6.00
CA ALA A 87 10.12 -0.54 5.60
C ALA A 87 8.89 -1.00 6.40
N SER A 88 8.84 -0.71 7.71
CA SER A 88 7.67 -1.02 8.55
C SER A 88 6.40 -0.25 8.16
N ALA A 89 6.54 1.03 7.80
CA ALA A 89 5.42 1.86 7.35
C ALA A 89 4.94 1.43 5.95
N LEU A 90 5.86 1.09 5.04
CA LEU A 90 5.52 0.56 3.73
C LEU A 90 4.78 -0.77 3.83
N ARG A 91 5.24 -1.72 4.66
CA ARG A 91 4.52 -2.99 4.90
C ARG A 91 3.10 -2.75 5.42
N LEU A 92 2.92 -1.79 6.32
CA LEU A 92 1.60 -1.40 6.81
C LEU A 92 0.74 -0.81 5.68
N LEU A 93 1.27 0.14 4.90
CA LEU A 93 0.60 0.73 3.75
C LEU A 93 0.15 -0.35 2.76
N THR A 94 1.04 -1.27 2.37
CA THR A 94 0.74 -2.40 1.47
C THR A 94 -0.40 -3.25 2.02
N THR A 95 -0.35 -3.58 3.32
CA THR A 95 -1.43 -4.34 3.97
C THR A 95 -2.76 -3.59 3.92
N ARG A 96 -2.77 -2.27 4.16
CA ARG A 96 -3.99 -1.44 4.10
C ARG A 96 -4.51 -1.29 2.67
N LYS A 97 -3.64 -1.15 1.69
CA LYS A 97 -4.00 -1.15 0.27
C LYS A 97 -4.66 -2.47 -0.15
N SER A 98 -4.10 -3.61 0.23
CA SER A 98 -4.70 -4.92 -0.03
C SER A 98 -6.07 -5.06 0.64
N LEU A 99 -6.20 -4.61 1.90
CA LEU A 99 -7.48 -4.60 2.60
C LEU A 99 -8.51 -3.71 1.88
N MET A 100 -8.08 -2.56 1.35
CA MET A 100 -8.96 -1.66 0.60
C MET A 100 -9.39 -2.23 -0.73
N ALA A 101 -8.46 -2.81 -1.49
CA ALA A 101 -8.75 -3.51 -2.74
C ALA A 101 -9.81 -4.61 -2.54
N ARG A 102 -9.70 -5.38 -1.44
CA ARG A 102 -10.70 -6.39 -1.07
C ARG A 102 -12.04 -5.76 -0.68
N ALA A 103 -12.04 -4.65 0.05
CA ALA A 103 -13.26 -3.98 0.50
C ALA A 103 -14.03 -3.29 -0.65
N THR A 104 -13.33 -2.86 -1.70
CA THR A 104 -13.92 -2.21 -2.89
C THR A 104 -14.18 -3.17 -4.04
N GLY A 105 -13.84 -4.45 -3.91
CA GLY A 105 -13.98 -5.45 -4.99
C GLY A 105 -12.91 -5.35 -6.08
N ASN A 106 -11.94 -4.45 -5.94
CA ASN A 106 -10.82 -4.25 -6.88
C ASN A 106 -9.59 -5.06 -6.49
N ASN A 107 -9.77 -6.30 -6.02
CA ASN A 107 -8.64 -7.17 -5.71
C ASN A 107 -8.05 -7.71 -7.03
N PRO A 108 -6.78 -7.40 -7.38
CA PRO A 108 -6.18 -7.86 -8.64
C PRO A 108 -6.06 -9.39 -8.71
N ASP A 109 -6.00 -10.06 -7.55
CA ASP A 109 -5.98 -11.53 -7.46
C ASP A 109 -7.39 -12.14 -7.37
N ALA A 110 -8.46 -11.35 -7.44
CA ALA A 110 -9.81 -11.88 -7.42
C ALA A 110 -10.23 -12.43 -8.78
N VAL A 111 -10.99 -13.52 -8.73
CA VAL A 111 -11.67 -14.10 -9.89
C VAL A 111 -12.72 -13.13 -10.40
N SER A 112 -12.64 -12.77 -11.68
CA SER A 112 -13.65 -11.97 -12.38
C SER A 112 -14.81 -12.85 -12.82
N PHE A 113 -16.03 -12.49 -12.43
CA PHE A 113 -17.20 -13.20 -12.93
C PHE A 113 -17.27 -13.15 -14.45
N GLU A 114 -17.05 -11.99 -15.06
CA GLU A 114 -17.19 -11.80 -16.50
C GLU A 114 -16.12 -12.55 -17.30
N ASN A 115 -14.86 -12.50 -16.85
CA ASN A 115 -13.75 -13.05 -17.62
C ASN A 115 -13.46 -14.52 -17.31
N ASP A 116 -13.69 -14.95 -16.06
CA ASP A 116 -13.28 -16.28 -15.60
C ASP A 116 -14.48 -17.23 -15.44
N VAL A 117 -15.61 -16.76 -14.91
CA VAL A 117 -16.75 -17.63 -14.54
C VAL A 117 -17.80 -17.71 -15.65
N ALA A 118 -18.23 -16.56 -16.19
CA ALA A 118 -19.29 -16.46 -17.18
C ALA A 118 -19.01 -17.30 -18.44
N PRO A 119 -17.78 -17.37 -18.99
CA PRO A 119 -17.50 -18.21 -20.15
C PRO A 119 -17.68 -19.70 -19.85
N ILE A 120 -17.37 -20.14 -18.63
CA ILE A 120 -17.56 -21.53 -18.18
C ILE A 120 -19.05 -21.86 -18.12
N LEU A 121 -19.86 -20.98 -17.53
CA LEU A 121 -21.31 -21.15 -17.44
C LEU A 121 -21.96 -21.13 -18.82
N ALA A 122 -21.53 -20.21 -19.70
CA ALA A 122 -22.02 -20.11 -21.07
C ALA A 122 -21.77 -21.40 -21.85
N LYS A 123 -20.55 -21.94 -21.75
CA LYS A 123 -20.17 -23.16 -22.48
C LYS A 123 -20.89 -24.41 -21.97
N ASN A 124 -21.03 -24.56 -20.66
CA ASN A 124 -21.42 -25.84 -20.06
C ASN A 124 -22.85 -25.87 -19.51
N CYS A 125 -23.44 -24.73 -19.16
CA CYS A 125 -24.67 -24.68 -18.36
C CYS A 125 -25.82 -23.98 -19.09
N LEU A 126 -25.56 -22.90 -19.84
CA LEU A 126 -26.62 -22.07 -20.41
C LEU A 126 -27.47 -22.77 -21.49
N ASN A 127 -26.97 -23.85 -22.10
CA ASN A 127 -27.77 -24.68 -23.01
C ASN A 127 -29.02 -25.27 -22.33
N CYS A 128 -28.93 -25.60 -21.04
CA CYS A 128 -30.00 -26.21 -20.25
C CYS A 128 -30.49 -25.35 -19.07
N HIS A 129 -29.80 -24.26 -18.74
CA HIS A 129 -30.16 -23.36 -17.65
C HIS A 129 -30.17 -21.88 -18.07
N GLY A 130 -30.14 -21.59 -19.37
CA GLY A 130 -30.52 -20.29 -19.90
C GLY A 130 -32.02 -20.27 -20.22
N ASN A 131 -32.36 -19.92 -21.46
CA ASN A 131 -33.75 -19.85 -21.96
C ASN A 131 -34.62 -21.08 -21.60
N ARG A 132 -34.06 -22.28 -21.75
CA ARG A 132 -34.71 -23.52 -21.30
C ARG A 132 -34.32 -23.74 -19.85
N ALA A 133 -34.94 -23.03 -18.89
CA ALA A 133 -34.65 -23.12 -17.45
C ALA A 133 -34.95 -24.52 -16.87
N SER A 134 -34.13 -25.52 -17.23
CA SER A 134 -34.36 -26.92 -16.91
C SER A 134 -34.29 -27.14 -15.41
N GLY A 135 -35.18 -27.99 -14.89
CA GLY A 135 -35.33 -28.13 -13.43
C GLY A 135 -35.74 -26.83 -12.73
N GLY A 136 -36.27 -25.84 -13.45
CA GLY A 136 -36.69 -24.55 -12.91
C GLY A 136 -35.55 -23.59 -12.58
N LEU A 137 -34.29 -23.95 -12.86
CA LEU A 137 -33.12 -23.10 -12.60
C LEU A 137 -32.75 -22.27 -13.83
N SER A 138 -32.58 -20.97 -13.64
CA SER A 138 -32.09 -20.03 -14.65
C SER A 138 -30.79 -19.35 -14.18
N LEU A 139 -29.77 -19.34 -15.03
CA LEU A 139 -28.46 -18.71 -14.80
C LEU A 139 -28.25 -17.45 -15.67
N GLU A 140 -29.23 -17.06 -16.49
CA GLU A 140 -29.13 -15.89 -17.39
C GLU A 140 -29.12 -14.56 -16.64
N THR A 141 -29.77 -14.50 -15.48
CA THR A 141 -29.88 -13.29 -14.68
C THR A 141 -29.61 -13.59 -13.21
N PHE A 142 -29.13 -12.58 -12.48
CA PHE A 142 -28.97 -12.69 -11.03
C PHE A 142 -30.29 -13.03 -10.33
N ALA A 143 -31.41 -12.45 -10.77
CA ALA A 143 -32.74 -12.76 -10.24
C ALA A 143 -33.13 -14.24 -10.46
N GLY A 144 -32.81 -14.80 -11.63
CA GLY A 144 -33.00 -16.23 -11.92
C GLY A 144 -32.17 -17.13 -11.00
N MET A 145 -30.91 -16.77 -10.79
CA MET A 145 -30.01 -17.49 -9.87
C MET A 145 -30.51 -17.42 -8.42
N GLN A 146 -30.97 -16.25 -7.98
CA GLN A 146 -31.48 -16.05 -6.62
C GLN A 146 -32.78 -16.84 -6.36
N LYS A 147 -33.65 -16.97 -7.36
CA LYS A 147 -34.87 -17.79 -7.26
C LYS A 147 -34.57 -19.27 -7.02
N GLY A 148 -33.42 -19.76 -7.50
CA GLY A 148 -33.04 -21.17 -7.42
C GLY A 148 -33.84 -22.06 -8.37
N GLY A 149 -33.77 -23.37 -8.14
CA GLY A 149 -34.47 -24.38 -8.94
C GLY A 149 -35.26 -25.36 -8.10
N ARG A 150 -35.73 -26.45 -8.71
CA ARG A 150 -36.45 -27.53 -8.02
C ARG A 150 -35.62 -28.19 -6.92
N SER A 151 -34.30 -28.17 -7.04
CA SER A 151 -33.37 -28.68 -6.01
C SER A 151 -33.17 -27.71 -4.84
N GLY A 152 -33.84 -26.55 -4.85
CA GLY A 152 -33.73 -25.53 -3.81
C GLY A 152 -32.91 -24.31 -4.25
N PRO A 153 -32.50 -23.47 -3.28
CA PRO A 153 -31.76 -22.24 -3.54
C PRO A 153 -30.35 -22.53 -4.08
N LEU A 154 -29.95 -21.79 -5.11
CA LEU A 154 -28.58 -21.84 -5.64
C LEU A 154 -27.62 -20.98 -4.80
N LEU A 155 -28.10 -19.81 -4.35
CA LEU A 155 -27.31 -18.84 -3.60
C LEU A 155 -27.71 -18.89 -2.13
N GLN A 156 -26.71 -18.99 -1.25
CA GLN A 156 -26.88 -18.85 0.20
C GLN A 156 -26.05 -17.67 0.69
N ILE A 157 -26.54 -16.97 1.70
CA ILE A 157 -25.79 -15.88 2.33
C ILE A 157 -24.58 -16.50 3.03
N GLY A 158 -23.38 -16.07 2.63
CA GLY A 158 -22.15 -16.46 3.31
C GLY A 158 -22.03 -15.81 4.68
N ASN A 159 -21.45 -16.52 5.64
CA ASN A 159 -21.04 -15.94 6.92
C ASN A 159 -19.69 -15.23 6.72
N ALA A 160 -19.73 -13.89 6.65
CA ALA A 160 -18.54 -13.04 6.51
C ALA A 160 -17.94 -12.68 7.87
#